data_AF-A0A235I653-F1
#
_entry.id   AF-A0A235I653-F1
#
_cell.length_a   1.000
_cell.length_b   1.000
_cell.length_c   1.000
_cell.angle_alpha   90.00
_cell.angle_beta   90.00
_cell.angle_gamma   90.00
#
_symmetry.space_group_name_H-M   'P 1'
#
loop_
_entity.id
_entity.type
_entity.pdbx_description
1 polymer ?
#
loop_
_entity_poly.entity_id
_entity_poly.type
_entity_poly.pdbx_seq_one_letter_code
_entity_poly.pdbx_strand_id
1 'polypeptide(L)'
;MNKSNNSGIVEQFVNTVMGVKSGNQQQSLNTSIATTQELDIKAVLVYTLGTILQILVMSLVLLGMEKLVMLIDNNYSFSSWFSTLLTGLFFAVLSIRSRIFSLLDNTRSRQTYDQVIRPRWSPPPLVFPIVWMIIAVLRVISSVLVWQQMNHQFLVLPLILFVVHLALGDTWNTIFTVERRLGAAVPVVILGPWLSAVVVTAIYWQTNPIAGMTLSFSCVWLTVAAVLVFRIWQLNGSEPLYPLKLTPVDQ
;
A
#
# COMPACT_ATOMS: atom_id res chain seq x y z
N MET A 1 -22.36 -17.68 28.91
CA MET A 1 -20.93 -17.36 28.64
C MET A 1 -20.56 -17.95 27.28
N ASN A 2 -20.43 -17.15 26.23
CA ASN A 2 -20.09 -17.64 24.87
C ASN A 2 -19.21 -16.64 24.10
N LYS A 3 -18.19 -16.07 24.79
CA LYS A 3 -17.38 -14.95 24.27
C LYS A 3 -15.95 -15.34 23.85
N SER A 4 -15.52 -16.59 24.04
CA SER A 4 -14.11 -16.98 23.85
C SER A 4 -13.78 -17.51 22.44
N ASN A 5 -14.75 -18.04 21.68
CA ASN A 5 -14.45 -18.66 20.39
C ASN A 5 -14.31 -17.63 19.25
N ASN A 6 -15.03 -16.51 19.35
CA ASN A 6 -15.01 -15.46 18.32
C ASN A 6 -13.74 -14.61 18.37
N SER A 7 -13.12 -14.42 19.54
CA SER A 7 -11.88 -13.61 19.64
C SER A 7 -10.71 -14.31 18.97
N GLY A 8 -10.62 -15.65 19.06
CA GLY A 8 -9.54 -16.43 18.45
C GLY A 8 -9.54 -16.37 16.92
N ILE A 9 -10.72 -16.50 16.31
CA ILE A 9 -10.87 -16.41 14.84
C ILE A 9 -10.57 -14.99 14.35
N VAL A 10 -11.06 -13.98 15.06
CA VAL A 10 -10.80 -12.57 14.73
C VAL A 10 -9.31 -12.25 14.88
N GLU A 11 -8.65 -12.72 15.94
CA GLU A 11 -7.20 -12.56 16.10
C GLU A 11 -6.41 -13.26 15.00
N GLN A 12 -6.76 -14.49 14.64
CA GLN A 12 -6.10 -15.22 13.55
C GLN A 12 -6.26 -14.49 12.22
N PHE A 13 -7.47 -14.02 11.90
CA PHE A 13 -7.72 -13.24 10.69
C PHE A 13 -6.93 -11.93 10.68
N VAL A 14 -6.94 -11.17 11.78
CA VAL A 14 -6.14 -9.93 11.93
C VAL A 14 -4.66 -10.23 11.75
N ASN A 15 -4.15 -11.28 12.38
CA ASN A 15 -2.76 -11.69 12.30
C ASN A 15 -2.39 -12.06 10.87
N THR A 16 -3.20 -12.86 10.18
CA THR A 16 -2.97 -13.21 8.77
C THR A 16 -2.95 -11.97 7.87
N VAL A 17 -3.93 -11.07 7.99
CA VAL A 17 -3.96 -9.85 7.15
C VAL A 17 -2.82 -8.88 7.50
N MET A 18 -2.38 -8.88 8.75
CA MET A 18 -1.25 -8.05 9.22
C MET A 18 0.12 -8.72 9.05
N GLY A 19 0.17 -9.94 8.50
CA GLY A 19 1.41 -10.71 8.31
C GLY A 19 2.04 -11.25 9.60
N VAL A 20 1.30 -11.41 10.69
CA VAL A 20 1.82 -11.89 11.98
C VAL A 20 1.78 -13.43 12.03
N LYS A 21 2.94 -14.11 12.06
CA LYS A 21 3.02 -15.56 12.30
C LYS A 21 3.12 -15.84 13.81
N SER A 22 2.32 -16.79 14.31
CA SER A 22 2.56 -17.43 15.60
C SER A 22 3.65 -18.49 15.41
N GLY A 23 4.90 -18.14 15.72
CA GLY A 23 6.05 -19.04 15.56
C GLY A 23 7.13 -18.79 16.61
N ASN A 24 7.58 -19.89 17.21
CA ASN A 24 8.52 -20.10 18.33
C ASN A 24 9.35 -18.92 18.85
N GLN A 25 9.24 -18.75 20.18
CA GLN A 25 10.18 -18.05 21.05
C GLN A 25 11.58 -18.68 20.93
N GLN A 26 12.49 -18.07 20.16
CA GLN A 26 13.94 -18.05 20.41
C GLN A 26 14.63 -17.42 19.20
N GLN A 27 15.10 -16.16 19.34
CA GLN A 27 16.50 -15.77 19.15
C GLN A 27 16.60 -14.24 19.34
N SER A 28 16.68 -13.79 20.59
CA SER A 28 17.12 -12.43 20.90
C SER A 28 18.64 -12.38 20.83
N LEU A 29 19.20 -11.89 19.73
CA LEU A 29 20.53 -11.28 19.77
C LEU A 29 20.30 -9.80 20.07
N ASN A 30 20.53 -9.43 21.34
CA ASN A 30 20.66 -8.04 21.77
C ASN A 30 21.95 -7.48 21.16
N THR A 31 21.95 -7.17 19.87
CA THR A 31 22.97 -6.32 19.28
C THR A 31 22.47 -4.89 19.43
N SER A 32 23.14 -4.09 20.27
CA SER A 32 22.90 -2.65 20.28
C SER A 32 23.26 -2.12 18.89
N ILE A 33 22.28 -1.76 18.06
CA ILE A 33 22.54 -1.20 16.74
C ILE A 33 22.82 0.29 16.93
N ALA A 34 24.07 0.71 16.69
CA ALA A 34 24.41 2.13 16.65
C ALA A 34 24.00 2.70 15.28
N THR A 35 23.23 3.77 15.30
CA THR A 35 22.86 4.53 14.09
C THR A 35 24.00 5.49 13.77
N THR A 36 24.63 5.33 12.61
CA THR A 36 25.61 6.31 12.11
C THR A 36 24.87 7.45 11.41
N GLN A 37 25.41 8.68 11.46
CA GLN A 37 24.78 9.87 10.86
C GLN A 37 24.86 9.91 9.32
N GLU A 38 25.46 8.88 8.70
CA GLU A 38 25.60 8.79 7.25
C GLU A 38 24.33 8.30 6.56
N LEU A 39 23.98 8.96 5.45
CA LEU A 39 22.85 8.60 4.60
C LEU A 39 23.13 7.25 3.90
N ASP A 40 22.15 6.36 3.98
CA ASP A 40 22.19 5.06 3.31
C ASP A 40 21.80 5.20 1.83
N ILE A 41 22.78 5.62 1.01
CA ILE A 41 22.60 5.83 -0.43
C ILE A 41 22.15 4.54 -1.13
N LYS A 42 22.60 3.37 -0.63
CA LYS A 42 22.20 2.08 -1.19
C LYS A 42 20.70 1.84 -1.00
N ALA A 43 20.17 2.11 0.19
CA ALA A 43 18.75 2.00 0.46
C ALA A 43 17.93 2.94 -0.45
N VAL A 44 18.31 4.22 -0.55
CA VAL A 44 17.62 5.20 -1.41
C VAL A 44 17.60 4.76 -2.88
N LEU A 45 18.72 4.25 -3.39
CA LEU A 45 18.80 3.72 -4.76
C LEU A 45 17.89 2.51 -4.95
N VAL A 46 17.90 1.56 -4.01
CA VAL A 46 17.05 0.37 -4.07
C VAL A 46 15.57 0.76 -4.07
N TYR A 47 15.15 1.70 -3.22
CA TYR A 47 13.76 2.18 -3.20
C TYR A 47 13.37 2.83 -4.52
N THR A 48 14.22 3.72 -5.04
CA THR A 48 13.93 4.48 -6.25
C THR A 48 13.86 3.55 -7.46
N LEU A 49 14.86 2.68 -7.64
CA LEU A 49 14.90 1.73 -8.75
C LEU A 49 13.77 0.70 -8.66
N GLY A 50 13.49 0.19 -7.45
CA GLY A 50 12.36 -0.71 -7.21
C GLY A 50 11.03 -0.07 -7.59
N THR A 51 10.81 1.20 -7.20
CA THR A 51 9.61 1.96 -7.54
C THR A 51 9.48 2.14 -9.06
N ILE A 52 10.55 2.54 -9.73
CA ILE A 52 10.56 2.76 -11.18
C ILE A 52 10.26 1.46 -11.93
N LEU A 53 10.93 0.37 -11.55
CA LEU A 53 10.71 -0.94 -12.15
C LEU A 53 9.26 -1.39 -11.97
N GLN A 54 8.71 -1.17 -10.77
CA GLN A 54 7.31 -1.50 -10.48
C GLN A 54 6.34 -0.69 -11.33
N ILE A 55 6.54 0.62 -11.49
CA ILE A 55 5.73 1.48 -12.36
C ILE A 55 5.79 0.98 -13.81
N LEU A 56 6.99 0.64 -14.29
CA LEU A 56 7.19 0.13 -15.65
C LEU A 56 6.44 -1.17 -15.87
N VAL A 57 6.59 -2.14 -14.97
CA VAL A 57 5.90 -3.43 -15.04
C VAL A 57 4.39 -3.24 -15.03
N MET A 58 3.86 -2.40 -14.13
CA MET A 58 2.42 -2.16 -14.05
C MET A 58 1.90 -1.42 -15.29
N SER A 59 2.68 -0.52 -15.89
CA SER A 59 2.32 0.15 -17.15
C SER A 59 2.30 -0.81 -18.33
N LEU A 60 3.24 -1.77 -18.39
CA LEU A 60 3.22 -2.85 -19.38
C LEU A 60 2.00 -3.77 -19.19
N VAL A 61 1.59 -4.01 -17.95
CA VAL A 61 0.39 -4.78 -17.64
C VAL A 61 -0.88 -4.02 -18.07
N LEU A 62 -0.95 -2.70 -17.90
CA LEU A 62 -2.03 -1.86 -18.47
C LEU A 62 -2.10 -1.99 -20.00
N LEU A 63 -0.95 -1.94 -20.67
CA LEU A 63 -0.83 -2.15 -22.12
C LEU A 63 -1.36 -3.51 -22.56
N GLY A 64 -0.95 -4.57 -21.88
CA GLY A 64 -1.42 -5.93 -22.17
C GLY A 64 -2.93 -6.04 -22.01
N MET A 65 -3.48 -5.44 -20.95
CA MET A 65 -4.92 -5.43 -20.69
C MET A 65 -5.69 -4.64 -21.75
N GLU A 66 -5.16 -3.50 -22.21
CA GLU A 66 -5.75 -2.71 -23.30
C GLU A 66 -5.88 -3.53 -24.58
N LYS A 67 -4.80 -4.21 -24.99
CA LYS A 67 -4.81 -5.08 -26.18
C LYS A 67 -5.79 -6.24 -26.05
N LEU A 68 -5.87 -6.82 -24.84
CA LEU A 68 -6.79 -7.90 -24.56
C LEU A 68 -8.25 -7.45 -24.67
N VAL A 69 -8.60 -6.31 -24.07
CA VAL A 69 -9.98 -5.78 -24.14
C VAL A 69 -10.34 -5.38 -25.57
N MET A 70 -9.43 -4.72 -26.31
CA MET A 70 -9.67 -4.41 -27.72
C MET A 70 -9.91 -5.67 -28.57
N LEU A 71 -9.20 -6.78 -28.28
CA LEU A 71 -9.40 -8.05 -28.98
C LEU A 71 -10.79 -8.63 -28.69
N ILE A 72 -11.24 -8.55 -27.44
CA ILE A 72 -12.58 -8.99 -27.03
C ILE A 72 -13.66 -8.12 -27.68
N ASP A 73 -13.53 -6.80 -27.60
CA ASP A 73 -14.52 -5.85 -28.11
C ASP A 73 -14.66 -5.93 -29.65
N ASN A 74 -13.57 -6.22 -30.37
CA ASN A 74 -13.59 -6.46 -31.82
C ASN A 74 -14.24 -7.80 -32.20
N ASN A 75 -14.39 -8.73 -31.26
CA ASN A 75 -15.01 -10.02 -31.49
C ASN A 75 -16.48 -9.97 -31.05
N TYR A 76 -17.39 -9.84 -32.02
CA TYR A 76 -18.85 -9.75 -31.82
C TYR A 76 -19.48 -10.88 -31.00
N SER A 77 -18.73 -11.95 -30.71
CA SER A 77 -19.15 -13.08 -29.88
C SER A 77 -19.34 -12.70 -28.40
N PHE A 78 -18.70 -11.63 -27.91
CA PHE A 78 -18.76 -11.23 -26.51
C PHE A 78 -19.59 -9.97 -26.30
N SER A 79 -20.43 -9.99 -25.26
CA SER A 79 -21.22 -8.82 -24.86
C SER A 79 -20.35 -7.80 -24.12
N SER A 80 -20.67 -6.51 -24.27
CA SER A 80 -19.94 -5.38 -23.68
C SER A 80 -19.81 -5.43 -22.15
N TRP A 81 -20.74 -6.11 -21.46
CA TRP A 81 -20.66 -6.29 -20.01
C TRP A 81 -19.44 -7.13 -19.59
N PHE A 82 -19.00 -8.06 -20.44
CA PHE A 82 -17.87 -8.96 -20.15
C PHE A 82 -16.56 -8.19 -20.05
N SER A 83 -16.31 -7.24 -20.96
CA SER A 83 -15.15 -6.35 -20.92
C SER A 83 -15.13 -5.48 -19.66
N THR A 84 -16.30 -5.03 -19.20
CA THR A 84 -16.43 -4.27 -17.94
C THR A 84 -16.14 -5.15 -16.73
N LEU A 85 -16.67 -6.39 -16.68
CA LEU A 85 -16.36 -7.35 -15.61
C LEU A 85 -14.86 -7.63 -15.55
N LEU A 86 -14.25 -7.94 -16.69
CA LEU A 86 -12.83 -8.27 -16.78
C LEU A 86 -11.96 -7.10 -16.33
N THR A 87 -12.31 -5.88 -16.73
CA THR A 87 -11.63 -4.66 -16.30
C THR A 87 -11.78 -4.41 -14.80
N GLY A 88 -12.97 -4.65 -14.24
CA GLY A 88 -13.21 -4.58 -12.80
C GLY A 88 -12.34 -5.58 -12.02
N LEU A 89 -12.29 -6.83 -12.46
CA LEU A 89 -11.43 -7.86 -11.87
C LEU A 89 -9.94 -7.50 -11.97
N PHE A 90 -9.52 -6.96 -13.11
CA PHE A 90 -8.16 -6.49 -13.33
C PHE A 90 -7.78 -5.39 -12.33
N PHE A 91 -8.60 -4.36 -12.17
CA PHE A 91 -8.33 -3.31 -11.17
C PHE A 91 -8.43 -3.84 -9.73
N ALA A 92 -9.25 -4.86 -9.48
CA ALA A 92 -9.31 -5.49 -8.16
C ALA A 92 -8.00 -6.22 -7.84
N VAL A 93 -7.47 -6.98 -8.79
CA VAL A 93 -6.15 -7.62 -8.67
C VAL A 93 -5.07 -6.57 -8.47
N LEU A 94 -5.03 -5.49 -9.27
CA LEU A 94 -4.06 -4.40 -9.09
C LEU A 94 -4.17 -3.74 -7.71
N SER A 95 -5.38 -3.52 -7.20
CA SER A 95 -5.63 -2.84 -5.92
C SER A 95 -5.27 -3.69 -4.70
N ILE A 96 -5.34 -5.02 -4.83
CA ILE A 96 -5.07 -5.96 -3.73
C ILE A 96 -3.69 -6.65 -3.90
N ARG A 97 -3.00 -6.44 -5.04
CA ARG A 97 -1.71 -7.07 -5.38
C ARG A 97 -0.72 -7.04 -4.24
N SER A 98 -0.49 -5.90 -3.60
CA SER A 98 0.50 -5.79 -2.52
C SER A 98 0.12 -6.51 -1.22
N ARG A 99 -1.11 -7.04 -1.13
CA ARG A 99 -1.58 -7.86 0.00
C ARG A 99 -1.61 -9.34 -0.30
N ILE A 100 -1.77 -9.73 -1.58
CA ILE A 100 -1.82 -11.15 -2.01
C ILE A 100 -0.44 -11.61 -2.51
N PHE A 101 0.27 -10.74 -3.22
CA PHE A 101 1.58 -10.99 -3.83
C PHE A 101 2.60 -10.04 -3.22
N SER A 102 3.11 -10.39 -2.04
CA SER A 102 4.29 -9.72 -1.49
C SER A 102 5.51 -10.49 -1.96
N LEU A 103 6.21 -10.00 -2.99
CA LEU A 103 7.53 -10.54 -3.39
C LEU A 103 8.60 -10.33 -2.30
N LEU A 104 8.31 -9.44 -1.35
CA LEU A 104 9.13 -9.15 -0.18
C LEU A 104 8.37 -9.63 1.06
N ASP A 105 8.94 -10.56 1.82
CA ASP A 105 8.27 -11.18 2.98
C ASP A 105 7.87 -10.11 4.03
N ASN A 106 6.57 -9.90 4.22
CA ASN A 106 6.01 -8.91 5.14
C ASN A 106 5.65 -9.52 6.52
N THR A 107 6.31 -10.63 6.88
CA THR A 107 6.02 -11.32 8.13
C THR A 107 6.58 -10.59 9.36
N ARG A 108 5.71 -10.33 10.36
CA ARG A 108 6.09 -9.73 11.65
C ARG A 108 6.07 -10.78 12.75
N SER A 109 7.07 -10.77 13.65
CA SER A 109 6.99 -11.51 14.91
C SER A 109 6.11 -10.75 15.91
N ARG A 110 5.22 -11.46 16.63
CA ARG A 110 4.27 -10.89 17.61
C ARG A 110 4.96 -10.01 18.66
N GLN A 111 6.16 -10.41 19.09
CA GLN A 111 6.99 -9.65 20.05
C GLN A 111 7.40 -8.25 19.58
N THR A 112 7.54 -8.00 18.28
CA THR A 112 7.91 -6.65 17.82
C THR A 112 6.70 -5.72 17.72
N TYR A 113 5.49 -6.26 17.56
CA TYR A 113 4.27 -5.45 17.44
C TYR A 113 3.94 -4.72 18.74
N ASP A 114 4.31 -5.33 19.87
CA ASP A 114 4.06 -4.85 21.23
C ASP A 114 5.11 -3.83 21.73
N GLN A 115 6.27 -3.71 21.06
CA GLN A 115 7.33 -2.78 21.46
C GLN A 115 7.15 -1.36 20.91
N VAL A 116 6.31 -1.17 19.89
CA VAL A 116 6.05 0.14 19.28
C VAL A 116 4.99 0.90 20.08
N ILE A 117 5.38 2.03 20.67
CA ILE A 117 4.46 2.90 21.41
C ILE A 117 3.53 3.60 20.41
N ARG A 118 2.22 3.47 20.63
CA ARG A 118 1.18 4.05 19.78
C ARG A 118 0.40 5.13 20.49
N PRO A 119 -0.11 6.14 19.77
CA PRO A 119 -0.99 7.13 20.38
C PRO A 119 -2.29 6.48 20.87
N ARG A 120 -2.88 7.05 21.93
CA ARG A 120 -4.13 6.56 22.53
C ARG A 120 -5.33 6.49 21.57
N TRP A 121 -5.31 7.31 20.52
CA TRP A 121 -6.36 7.38 19.50
C TRP A 121 -6.15 6.38 18.35
N SER A 122 -5.07 5.58 18.35
CA SER A 122 -4.82 4.60 17.29
C SER A 122 -6.02 3.66 17.11
N PRO A 123 -6.50 3.47 15.86
CA PRO A 123 -7.58 2.53 15.60
C PRO A 123 -7.23 1.11 16.09
N PRO A 124 -8.23 0.32 16.52
CA PRO A 124 -8.03 -1.09 16.82
C PRO A 124 -7.42 -1.85 15.62
N PRO A 125 -6.61 -2.90 15.84
CA PRO A 125 -5.94 -3.65 14.77
C PRO A 125 -6.87 -4.15 13.65
N LEU A 126 -8.11 -4.51 13.98
CA LEU A 126 -9.12 -4.98 13.02
C LEU A 126 -9.65 -3.88 12.09
N VAL A 127 -9.57 -2.60 12.48
CA VAL A 127 -10.07 -1.50 11.64
C VAL A 127 -9.22 -1.34 10.38
N PHE A 128 -7.90 -1.54 10.48
CA PHE A 128 -6.98 -1.44 9.36
C PHE A 128 -7.40 -2.30 8.17
N PRO A 129 -7.51 -3.65 8.29
CA PRO A 129 -7.87 -4.50 7.15
C PRO A 129 -9.24 -4.17 6.57
N ILE A 130 -10.22 -3.81 7.40
CA ILE A 130 -11.57 -3.44 6.94
C ILE A 130 -11.53 -2.19 6.06
N VAL A 131 -10.93 -1.10 6.56
CA VAL A 131 -10.87 0.16 5.81
C VAL A 131 -10.07 -0.03 4.52
N TRP A 132 -9.00 -0.80 4.59
CA TRP A 132 -8.17 -1.13 3.45
C TRP A 132 -8.89 -1.97 2.39
N MET A 133 -9.84 -2.84 2.76
CA MET A 133 -10.72 -3.54 1.81
C MET A 133 -11.73 -2.59 1.17
N ILE A 134 -12.32 -1.67 1.95
CA ILE A 134 -13.20 -0.62 1.43
C ILE A 134 -12.46 0.22 0.39
N ILE A 135 -11.24 0.67 0.69
CA ILE A 135 -10.41 1.44 -0.25
C ILE A 135 -10.13 0.64 -1.52
N ALA A 136 -9.89 -0.67 -1.44
CA ALA A 136 -9.69 -1.49 -2.64
C ALA A 136 -10.94 -1.47 -3.54
N VAL A 137 -12.14 -1.59 -2.96
CA VAL A 137 -13.41 -1.49 -3.71
C VAL A 137 -13.59 -0.11 -4.32
N LEU A 138 -13.33 0.97 -3.56
CA LEU A 138 -13.43 2.34 -4.06
C LEU A 138 -12.49 2.59 -5.24
N ARG A 139 -11.25 2.08 -5.17
CA ARG A 139 -10.27 2.14 -6.27
C ARG A 139 -10.80 1.43 -7.51
N VAL A 140 -11.34 0.22 -7.38
CA VAL A 140 -11.92 -0.52 -8.51
C VAL A 140 -13.04 0.26 -9.17
N ILE A 141 -14.03 0.71 -8.39
CA ILE A 141 -15.18 1.44 -8.91
C ILE A 141 -14.71 2.72 -9.64
N SER A 142 -13.87 3.51 -8.99
CA SER A 142 -13.37 4.77 -9.56
C SER A 142 -12.56 4.56 -10.84
N SER A 143 -11.68 3.55 -10.90
CA SER A 143 -10.88 3.25 -12.08
C SER A 143 -11.69 2.70 -13.24
N VAL A 144 -12.74 1.90 -12.98
CA VAL A 144 -13.67 1.45 -14.03
C VAL A 144 -14.44 2.64 -14.62
N LEU A 145 -14.91 3.57 -13.78
CA LEU A 145 -15.61 4.78 -14.24
C LEU A 145 -14.71 5.67 -15.10
N VAL A 146 -13.44 5.83 -14.72
CA VAL A 146 -12.44 6.58 -15.51
C VAL A 146 -12.16 5.86 -16.83
N TRP A 147 -11.95 4.55 -16.80
CA TRP A 147 -11.71 3.73 -18.00
C TRP A 147 -12.86 3.84 -19.01
N GLN A 148 -14.12 3.83 -18.54
CA GLN A 148 -15.29 4.04 -19.39
C GLN A 148 -15.29 5.43 -20.04
N GLN A 149 -14.89 6.48 -19.31
CA GLN A 149 -14.80 7.84 -19.87
C GLN A 149 -13.62 8.04 -20.83
N MET A 150 -12.60 7.20 -20.74
CA MET A 150 -11.41 7.26 -21.59
C MET A 150 -11.50 6.32 -22.80
N ASN A 151 -12.71 6.07 -23.32
CA ASN A 151 -12.96 5.21 -24.48
C ASN A 151 -12.32 3.82 -24.37
N HIS A 152 -12.38 3.22 -23.18
CA HIS A 152 -11.83 1.91 -22.87
C HIS A 152 -10.29 1.79 -23.01
N GLN A 153 -9.57 2.92 -23.05
CA GLN A 153 -8.11 2.93 -23.05
C GLN A 153 -7.56 2.82 -21.62
N PHE A 154 -6.49 2.04 -21.46
CA PHE A 154 -5.81 1.87 -20.17
C PHE A 154 -4.57 2.75 -20.05
N LEU A 155 -3.88 3.01 -21.17
CA LEU A 155 -2.61 3.74 -21.19
C LEU A 155 -2.81 5.27 -21.24
N VAL A 156 -3.66 5.76 -20.34
CA VAL A 156 -4.04 7.17 -20.26
C VAL A 156 -3.55 7.78 -18.95
N LEU A 157 -3.30 9.09 -18.97
CA LEU A 157 -2.71 9.80 -17.84
C LEU A 157 -3.38 9.50 -16.48
N PRO A 158 -4.72 9.49 -16.34
CA PRO A 158 -5.36 9.17 -15.05
C PRO A 158 -4.97 7.80 -14.49
N LEU A 159 -4.98 6.76 -15.35
CA LEU A 159 -4.73 5.38 -14.95
C LEU A 159 -3.24 5.10 -14.72
N ILE A 160 -2.35 5.79 -15.47
CA ILE A 160 -0.91 5.76 -15.22
C ILE A 160 -0.61 6.37 -13.85
N LEU A 161 -1.20 7.53 -13.52
CA LEU A 161 -1.03 8.17 -12.21
C LEU A 161 -1.58 7.29 -11.08
N PHE A 162 -2.68 6.58 -11.30
CA PHE A 162 -3.21 5.59 -10.36
C PHE A 162 -2.21 4.46 -10.09
N VAL A 163 -1.58 3.91 -11.14
CA VAL A 163 -0.54 2.89 -11.00
C VAL A 163 0.70 3.43 -10.27
N VAL A 164 1.12 4.67 -10.56
CA VAL A 164 2.21 5.35 -9.83
C VAL A 164 1.86 5.50 -8.35
N HIS A 165 0.63 5.91 -8.02
CA HIS A 165 0.15 5.99 -6.64
C HIS A 165 0.24 4.65 -5.91
N LEU A 166 -0.14 3.54 -6.55
CA LEU A 166 -0.01 2.20 -5.98
C LEU A 166 1.47 1.82 -5.74
N ALA A 167 2.37 2.12 -6.68
CA ALA A 167 3.79 1.82 -6.53
C ALA A 167 4.47 2.59 -5.40
N LEU A 168 4.12 3.87 -5.24
CA LEU A 168 4.60 4.69 -4.12
C LEU A 168 4.09 4.15 -2.77
N GLY A 169 2.83 3.68 -2.72
CA GLY A 169 2.25 3.07 -1.53
C GLY A 169 2.95 1.78 -1.11
N ASP A 170 3.33 0.94 -2.08
CA ASP A 170 4.04 -0.31 -1.82
C ASP A 170 5.48 -0.06 -1.32
N THR A 171 6.15 0.93 -1.91
CA THR A 171 7.49 1.34 -1.48
C THR A 171 7.47 1.85 -0.04
N TRP A 172 6.46 2.67 0.29
CA TRP A 172 6.24 3.10 1.67
C TRP A 172 6.04 1.91 2.62
N ASN A 173 5.20 0.94 2.24
CA ASN A 173 4.92 -0.22 3.07
C ASN A 173 6.23 -0.99 3.35
N THR A 174 7.05 -1.26 2.34
CA THR A 174 8.37 -1.91 2.53
C THR A 174 9.25 -1.17 3.54
N ILE A 175 9.39 0.16 3.41
CA ILE A 175 10.24 0.97 4.30
C ILE A 175 9.72 0.95 5.74
N PHE A 176 8.41 1.13 5.92
CA PHE A 176 7.80 1.21 7.26
C PHE A 176 7.70 -0.15 7.95
N THR A 177 7.35 -1.22 7.22
CA THR A 177 7.00 -2.50 7.83
C THR A 177 8.12 -3.52 7.82
N VAL A 178 8.88 -3.61 6.74
CA VAL A 178 9.98 -4.57 6.58
C VAL A 178 11.24 -4.01 7.23
N GLU A 179 11.63 -2.80 6.84
CA GLU A 179 12.89 -2.19 7.27
C GLU A 179 12.78 -1.41 8.58
N ARG A 180 11.56 -1.09 9.01
CA ARG A 180 11.26 -0.41 10.28
C ARG A 180 11.98 0.91 10.47
N ARG A 181 12.32 1.60 9.37
CA ARG A 181 12.88 2.95 9.37
C ARG A 181 11.74 3.96 9.58
N LEU A 182 11.23 4.05 10.80
CA LEU A 182 10.12 4.91 11.22
C LEU A 182 10.31 6.38 10.81
N GLY A 183 11.51 6.95 10.93
CA GLY A 183 11.80 8.33 10.54
C GLY A 183 11.76 8.54 9.04
N ALA A 184 12.47 7.69 8.29
CA ALA A 184 12.44 7.73 6.82
C ALA A 184 11.04 7.47 6.25
N ALA A 185 10.20 6.70 6.94
CA ALA A 185 8.84 6.41 6.53
C ALA A 185 7.89 7.61 6.60
N VAL A 186 8.19 8.64 7.40
CA VAL A 186 7.36 9.85 7.55
C VAL A 186 7.30 10.69 6.26
N PRO A 187 8.42 11.19 5.70
CA PRO A 187 8.34 11.95 4.45
C PRO A 187 7.85 11.05 3.31
N VAL A 188 8.20 9.76 3.32
CA VAL A 188 7.74 8.82 2.29
C VAL A 188 6.23 8.62 2.36
N VAL A 189 5.58 8.54 3.55
CA VAL A 189 4.12 8.40 3.62
C VAL A 189 3.39 9.64 3.12
N ILE A 190 3.94 10.83 3.41
CA ILE A 190 3.35 12.11 3.04
C ILE A 190 3.49 12.34 1.53
N LEU A 191 4.71 12.20 1.00
CA LEU A 191 5.00 12.47 -0.41
C LEU A 191 4.56 11.32 -1.33
N GLY A 192 4.65 10.09 -0.84
CA GLY A 192 4.26 8.88 -1.57
C GLY A 192 2.75 8.72 -1.57
N PRO A 193 2.17 7.87 -0.72
CA PRO A 193 0.76 7.50 -0.79
C PRO A 193 -0.21 8.66 -0.55
N TRP A 194 0.06 9.60 0.37
CA TRP A 194 -0.89 10.69 0.66
C TRP A 194 -0.98 11.71 -0.48
N LEU A 195 0.13 12.34 -0.85
CA LEU A 195 0.14 13.36 -1.92
C LEU A 195 -0.27 12.77 -3.27
N SER A 196 0.23 11.58 -3.62
CA SER A 196 -0.19 10.94 -4.87
C SER A 196 -1.67 10.58 -4.89
N ALA A 197 -2.30 10.22 -3.76
CA ALA A 197 -3.74 9.99 -3.71
C ALA A 197 -4.53 11.27 -3.98
N VAL A 198 -4.09 12.41 -3.44
CA VAL A 198 -4.70 13.72 -3.71
C VAL A 198 -4.60 14.06 -5.20
N VAL A 199 -3.43 13.86 -5.81
CA VAL A 199 -3.21 14.10 -7.25
C VAL A 199 -4.12 13.20 -8.09
N VAL A 200 -4.14 11.89 -7.83
CA VAL A 200 -5.01 10.95 -8.58
C VAL A 200 -6.47 11.31 -8.40
N THR A 201 -6.89 11.67 -7.19
CA THR A 201 -8.27 12.10 -6.92
C THR A 201 -8.65 13.35 -7.70
N ALA A 202 -7.76 14.34 -7.78
CA ALA A 202 -7.97 15.57 -8.55
C ALA A 202 -8.08 15.28 -10.05
N ILE A 203 -7.20 14.43 -10.59
CA ILE A 203 -7.25 14.04 -12.01
C ILE A 203 -8.51 13.21 -12.30
N TYR A 204 -8.87 12.28 -11.41
CA TYR A 204 -10.10 11.50 -11.53
C TYR A 204 -11.33 12.40 -11.50
N TRP A 205 -11.35 13.43 -10.65
CA TRP A 205 -12.45 14.40 -10.62
C TRP A 205 -12.59 15.16 -11.94
N GLN A 206 -11.47 15.56 -12.56
CA GLN A 206 -11.48 16.22 -13.86
C GLN A 206 -11.97 15.31 -14.98
N THR A 207 -11.69 14.00 -14.92
CA THR A 207 -12.18 13.02 -15.91
C THR A 207 -13.63 12.60 -15.66
N ASN A 208 -13.97 12.30 -14.40
CA ASN A 208 -15.29 11.87 -13.96
C ASN A 208 -15.51 12.30 -12.49
N PRO A 209 -16.39 13.28 -12.22
CA PRO A 209 -16.62 13.79 -10.87
C PRO A 209 -17.03 12.71 -9.86
N ILE A 210 -17.79 11.69 -10.29
CA ILE A 210 -18.21 10.57 -9.43
C ILE A 210 -17.00 9.70 -9.07
N ALA A 211 -16.10 9.45 -10.02
CA ALA A 211 -14.87 8.70 -9.76
C ALA A 211 -13.96 9.44 -8.77
N GLY A 212 -13.78 10.75 -8.96
CA GLY A 212 -13.04 11.61 -8.04
C GLY A 212 -13.66 11.63 -6.64
N MET A 213 -14.98 11.82 -6.55
CA MET A 213 -15.69 11.78 -5.26
C MET A 213 -15.54 10.43 -4.55
N THR A 214 -15.69 9.32 -5.29
CA THR A 214 -15.53 7.96 -4.77
C THR A 214 -14.13 7.74 -4.20
N LEU A 215 -13.09 8.18 -4.91
CA LEU A 215 -11.71 8.02 -4.48
C LEU A 215 -11.34 8.97 -3.33
N SER A 216 -12.01 10.12 -3.20
CA SER A 216 -11.74 11.10 -2.14
C SER A 216 -11.92 10.53 -0.72
N PHE A 217 -12.83 9.57 -0.52
CA PHE A 217 -12.99 8.87 0.76
C PHE A 217 -11.70 8.14 1.18
N SER A 218 -10.91 7.64 0.23
CA SER A 218 -9.61 7.04 0.53
C SER A 218 -8.57 8.07 1.00
N CYS A 219 -8.64 9.32 0.52
CA CYS A 219 -7.75 10.40 0.97
C CYS A 219 -7.95 10.75 2.44
N VAL A 220 -9.20 10.65 2.94
CA VAL A 220 -9.50 10.85 4.37
C VAL A 220 -8.72 9.83 5.22
N TRP A 221 -8.79 8.54 4.86
CA TRP A 221 -8.05 7.51 5.57
C TRP A 221 -6.53 7.68 5.45
N LEU A 222 -6.03 8.03 4.27
CA LEU A 222 -4.60 8.28 4.08
C LEU A 222 -4.10 9.47 4.91
N THR A 223 -4.94 10.46 5.17
CA THR A 223 -4.62 11.57 6.09
C THR A 223 -4.48 11.05 7.52
N VAL A 224 -5.41 10.22 7.98
CA VAL A 224 -5.32 9.56 9.30
C VAL A 224 -4.05 8.70 9.39
N ALA A 225 -3.73 7.94 8.34
CA ALA A 225 -2.53 7.11 8.27
C ALA A 225 -1.24 7.94 8.33
N ALA A 226 -1.16 9.05 7.60
CA ALA A 226 0.01 9.93 7.63
C ALA A 226 0.23 10.52 9.03
N VAL A 227 -0.83 11.01 9.67
CA VAL A 227 -0.77 11.50 11.06
C VAL A 227 -0.36 10.38 12.02
N LEU A 228 -0.88 9.17 11.83
CA LEU A 228 -0.55 8.03 12.68
C LEU A 228 0.93 7.66 12.60
N VAL A 229 1.48 7.56 11.38
CA VAL A 229 2.91 7.27 11.15
C VAL A 229 3.78 8.35 11.78
N PHE A 230 3.42 9.62 11.59
CA PHE A 230 4.12 10.73 12.21
C PHE A 230 4.10 10.65 13.75
N ARG A 231 2.96 10.34 14.36
CA ARG A 231 2.87 10.19 15.83
C ARG A 231 3.60 8.97 16.36
N ILE A 232 3.60 7.86 15.63
CA ILE A 232 4.40 6.68 15.98
C ILE A 232 5.88 7.06 15.98
N TRP A 233 6.36 7.74 14.95
CA TRP A 233 7.74 8.22 14.89
C TRP A 233 8.12 9.10 16.09
N GLN A 234 7.29 10.10 16.42
CA GLN A 234 7.52 10.99 17.58
C GLN A 234 7.60 10.23 18.91
N LEU A 235 6.79 9.17 19.08
CA LEU A 235 6.71 8.41 20.32
C LEU A 235 7.85 7.39 20.49
N ASN A 236 8.57 7.04 19.42
CA ASN A 236 9.56 5.95 19.41
C ASN A 236 10.98 6.43 19.10
N GLY A 237 11.38 7.59 19.66
CA GLY A 237 12.77 8.04 19.64
C GLY A 237 13.14 9.01 18.52
N SER A 238 12.19 9.40 17.65
CA SER A 238 12.36 10.48 16.66
C SER A 238 13.66 10.39 15.84
N GLU A 239 13.99 9.20 15.33
CA GLU A 239 15.15 9.02 14.45
C GLU A 239 15.09 9.95 13.22
N PRO A 240 16.20 10.27 12.54
CA PRO A 240 16.18 11.20 11.43
C PRO A 240 15.20 10.82 10.31
N LEU A 241 14.65 11.83 9.63
CA LEU A 241 13.65 11.66 8.56
C LEU A 241 14.23 11.08 7.25
N TYR A 242 15.44 10.55 7.28
CA TYR A 242 16.14 9.97 6.13
C TYR A 242 16.82 8.66 6.54
N PRO A 243 17.00 7.72 5.60
CA PRO A 243 17.56 6.41 5.91
C PRO A 243 19.02 6.51 6.36
N LEU A 244 19.30 6.07 7.59
CA LEU A 244 20.66 5.97 8.14
C LEU A 244 21.27 4.58 7.91
N LYS A 245 22.60 4.50 7.82
CA LYS A 245 23.31 3.21 7.84
C LYS A 245 23.24 2.58 9.24
N LEU A 246 22.82 1.32 9.30
CA LEU A 246 22.89 0.48 10.49
C LEU A 246 24.23 -0.26 10.47
N THR A 247 25.11 0.04 11.43
CA THR A 247 26.32 -0.76 11.66
C THR A 247 26.09 -1.65 12.88
N PRO A 248 26.39 -2.96 12.81
CA PRO A 248 26.50 -3.77 14.02
C PRO A 248 27.55 -3.11 14.92
N VAL A 249 27.22 -2.91 16.20
CA VAL A 249 28.26 -2.59 17.18
C VAL A 249 29.00 -3.90 17.40
N ASP A 250 30.19 -4.00 16.84
CA ASP A 250 31.14 -5.03 17.24
C ASP A 250 31.46 -4.81 18.73
N GLN A 251 31.08 -5.77 19.58
CA GLN A 251 31.54 -5.83 20.98
C GLN A 251 32.90 -6.52 21.05
#